data_AF-A0A7S0B851-F1
#
_entry.id   AF-A0A7S0B851-F1
#
_cell.length_a   1.000
_cell.length_b   1.000
_cell.length_c   1.000
_cell.angle_alpha   90.00
_cell.angle_beta   90.00
_cell.angle_gamma   90.00
#
_symmetry.space_group_name_H-M   'P 1'
#
loop_
_entity.id
_entity.type
_entity.pdbx_description
1 polymer ?
#
loop_
_entity_poly.entity_id
_entity_poly.type
_entity_poly.pdbx_seq_one_letter_code
_entity_poly.pdbx_strand_id
1 'polypeptide(L)'
;ATQVWDVDEERLLRHFCLQAECDQVLEWFKEQGHARPEEFDARLDLSHKLRDLGNKRFQESDFTGAMMHALGALHCIDFSHARTVSCTEAEKQRVLEALVPILSNLSIVFLKRGDAYNSARAADLGLERASRLSGASAEQLRAKLLFRRGLARGQTKDFAEARKDLREAARLMPDSREVRRALENCKALVQGQKGQADDQWRGLLTEAPKTARLQARARRCWRSMRCGAAEAHAVLRVPEGRKALALAILGPLVAGLLPWMASRLAAAYSAWRG
;
A
#
# COMPACT_ATOMS: atom_id res chain seq x y z
N ALA A 1 23.24 48.85 0.87
CA ALA A 1 22.04 48.15 0.40
C ALA A 1 22.22 46.67 0.69
N THR A 2 21.56 46.13 1.71
CA THR A 2 21.58 44.71 2.03
C THR A 2 20.64 44.01 1.05
N GLN A 3 21.22 43.39 0.02
CA GLN A 3 20.47 42.60 -0.95
C GLN A 3 20.07 41.29 -0.26
N VAL A 4 18.85 41.24 0.26
CA VAL A 4 18.28 40.01 0.81
C VAL A 4 17.85 39.16 -0.38
N TRP A 5 18.73 38.26 -0.80
CA TRP A 5 18.38 37.21 -1.75
C TRP A 5 17.59 36.15 -0.98
N ASP A 6 16.27 36.32 -0.88
CA ASP A 6 15.39 35.22 -0.50
C ASP A 6 15.24 34.32 -1.74
N VAL A 7 16.30 33.57 -2.04
CA VAL A 7 16.34 32.62 -3.15
C VAL A 7 15.28 31.57 -2.86
N ASP A 8 14.38 31.32 -3.80
CA ASP A 8 13.43 30.21 -3.74
C ASP A 8 14.20 28.89 -3.51
N GLU A 9 14.32 28.45 -2.24
CA GLU A 9 15.25 27.38 -1.85
C GLU A 9 14.84 25.96 -2.30
N GLU A 10 13.72 25.80 -3.00
CA GLU A 10 13.22 24.50 -3.49
C GLU A 10 13.18 23.42 -2.39
N ARG A 11 12.83 23.83 -1.16
CA ARG A 11 12.91 23.00 0.04
C ARG A 11 12.08 21.73 -0.09
N LEU A 12 10.92 21.80 -0.73
CA LEU A 12 10.04 20.65 -0.90
C LEU A 12 10.59 19.67 -1.93
N LEU A 13 11.17 20.16 -3.04
CA LEU A 13 11.74 19.30 -4.07
C LEU A 13 13.00 18.58 -3.55
N ARG A 14 13.91 19.33 -2.90
CA ARG A 14 15.12 18.81 -2.25
C ARG A 14 14.83 17.87 -1.09
N HIS A 15 13.60 17.87 -0.57
CA HIS A 15 13.20 16.89 0.44
C HIS A 15 13.14 15.47 -0.15
N PHE A 16 12.75 15.31 -1.42
CA PHE A 16 12.54 14.01 -2.05
C PHE A 16 13.66 13.57 -2.98
N CYS A 17 14.38 14.54 -3.55
CA CYS A 17 15.35 14.31 -4.60
C CYS A 17 16.76 14.71 -4.15
N LEU A 18 17.76 14.00 -4.66
CA LEU A 18 19.14 14.46 -4.61
C LEU A 18 19.32 15.66 -5.54
N GLN A 19 20.39 16.45 -5.35
CA GLN A 19 20.64 17.66 -6.17
C GLN A 19 20.57 17.37 -7.68
N ALA A 20 21.20 16.30 -8.15
CA ALA A 20 21.19 15.92 -9.57
C ALA A 20 19.78 15.58 -10.09
N GLU A 21 18.93 14.98 -9.26
CA GLU A 21 17.54 14.68 -9.61
C GLU A 21 16.68 15.94 -9.59
N CYS A 22 16.95 16.87 -8.66
CA CYS A 22 16.32 18.20 -8.69
C CYS A 22 16.64 18.91 -9.99
N ASP A 23 17.91 18.97 -10.38
CA ASP A 23 18.35 19.61 -11.62
C ASP A 23 17.68 18.96 -12.85
N GLN A 24 17.56 17.63 -12.85
CA GLN A 24 16.83 16.89 -13.90
C GLN A 24 15.35 17.27 -13.96
N VAL A 25 14.67 17.39 -12.81
CA VAL A 25 13.26 17.81 -12.75
C VAL A 25 13.10 19.23 -13.27
N LEU A 26 13.99 20.15 -12.90
CA LEU A 26 13.94 21.54 -13.33
C LEU A 26 14.23 21.70 -14.82
N GLU A 27 15.19 20.96 -15.35
CA GLU A 27 15.49 20.99 -16.78
C GLU A 27 14.32 20.43 -17.57
N TRP A 28 13.79 19.26 -17.17
CA TRP A 28 12.59 18.70 -17.77
C TRP A 28 11.41 19.67 -17.72
N PHE A 29 11.22 20.36 -16.59
CA PHE A 29 10.15 21.34 -16.43
C PHE A 29 10.26 22.49 -17.44
N LYS A 30 11.47 22.99 -17.68
CA LYS A 30 11.75 24.01 -18.70
C LYS A 30 11.58 23.49 -20.12
N GLU A 31 12.02 22.26 -20.41
CA GLU A 31 11.85 21.60 -21.71
C GLU A 31 10.37 21.43 -22.08
N GLN A 32 9.50 21.20 -21.09
CA GLN A 32 8.04 21.18 -21.29
C GLN A 32 7.43 22.58 -21.53
N GLY A 33 8.25 23.63 -21.58
CA GLY A 33 7.81 25.02 -21.75
C GLY A 33 7.11 25.58 -20.52
N HIS A 34 7.37 25.00 -19.34
CA HIS A 34 6.85 25.52 -18.08
C HIS A 34 7.87 26.44 -17.42
N ALA A 35 7.37 27.55 -16.89
CA ALA A 35 8.10 28.42 -15.98
C ALA A 35 7.27 28.56 -14.72
N ARG A 36 7.94 28.67 -13.56
CA ARG A 36 7.25 28.87 -12.28
C ARG A 36 6.62 30.27 -12.27
N PRO A 37 5.28 30.40 -12.24
CA PRO A 37 4.63 31.72 -12.27
C PRO A 37 5.00 32.55 -11.04
N GLU A 38 4.98 33.88 -11.13
CA GLU A 38 5.16 34.74 -9.96
C GLU A 38 3.86 34.88 -9.16
N GLU A 39 2.71 34.94 -9.83
CA GLU A 39 1.40 35.11 -9.19
C GLU A 39 0.96 33.87 -8.40
N PHE A 40 0.31 34.09 -7.25
CA PHE A 40 -0.10 33.01 -6.34
C PHE A 40 -1.10 32.05 -7.01
N ASP A 41 -2.15 32.60 -7.62
CA ASP A 41 -3.19 31.81 -8.27
C ASP A 41 -2.64 31.05 -9.48
N ALA A 42 -1.79 31.70 -10.29
CA ALA A 42 -1.16 31.07 -11.45
C ALA A 42 -0.26 29.88 -11.04
N ARG A 43 0.45 29.97 -9.90
CA ARG A 43 1.23 28.84 -9.34
C ARG A 43 0.33 27.66 -8.98
N LEU A 44 -0.80 27.92 -8.29
CA LEU A 44 -1.75 26.87 -7.93
C LEU A 44 -2.38 26.22 -9.15
N ASP A 45 -2.79 27.01 -10.14
CA ASP A 45 -3.40 26.51 -11.37
C ASP A 45 -2.44 25.63 -12.16
N LEU A 46 -1.18 26.06 -12.31
CA LEU A 46 -0.15 25.24 -12.95
C LEU A 46 0.12 23.95 -12.17
N SER A 47 0.17 24.02 -10.84
CA SER A 47 0.34 22.85 -9.98
C SER A 47 -0.80 21.83 -10.17
N HIS A 48 -2.05 22.30 -10.20
CA HIS A 48 -3.21 21.45 -10.46
C HIS A 48 -3.14 20.79 -11.84
N LYS A 49 -2.82 21.57 -12.89
CA LYS A 49 -2.64 21.06 -14.25
C LYS A 49 -1.58 19.96 -14.30
N LEU A 50 -0.42 20.17 -13.69
CA LEU A 50 0.67 19.20 -13.65
C LEU A 50 0.29 17.95 -12.85
N ARG A 51 -0.38 18.11 -11.71
CA ARG A 51 -0.91 16.96 -10.94
C ARG A 51 -1.85 16.11 -11.78
N ASP A 52 -2.75 16.74 -12.54
CA ASP A 52 -3.73 16.03 -13.36
C ASP A 52 -3.08 15.33 -14.57
N LEU A 53 -2.06 15.94 -15.17
CA LEU A 53 -1.20 15.28 -16.17
C LEU A 53 -0.45 14.09 -15.56
N GLY A 54 0.09 14.24 -14.35
CA GLY A 54 0.74 13.15 -13.62
C GLY A 54 -0.21 11.99 -13.33
N ASN A 55 -1.49 12.28 -13.01
CA ASN A 55 -2.52 11.26 -12.85
C ASN A 55 -2.78 10.48 -14.16
N LYS A 56 -2.79 11.16 -15.31
CA LYS A 56 -2.94 10.51 -16.62
C LYS A 56 -1.75 9.57 -16.91
N ARG A 57 -0.52 10.05 -16.72
CA ARG A 57 0.69 9.21 -16.87
C ARG A 57 0.70 8.01 -15.93
N PHE A 58 0.20 8.18 -14.70
CA PHE A 58 0.07 7.08 -13.75
C PHE A 58 -0.91 6.00 -14.25
N GLN A 59 -2.03 6.39 -14.87
CA GLN A 59 -2.99 5.45 -15.46
C GLN A 59 -2.41 4.72 -16.68
N GLU A 60 -1.55 5.39 -17.45
CA GLU A 60 -0.77 4.81 -18.55
C GLU A 60 0.38 3.90 -18.07
N SER A 61 0.53 3.71 -16.75
CA SER A 61 1.66 3.00 -16.13
C SER A 61 3.05 3.61 -16.39
N ASP A 62 3.10 4.85 -16.89
CA ASP A 62 4.33 5.64 -16.95
C ASP A 62 4.61 6.29 -15.59
N PHE A 63 5.17 5.50 -14.67
CA PHE A 63 5.48 5.95 -13.31
C PHE A 63 6.60 6.99 -13.27
N THR A 64 7.49 7.01 -14.26
CA THR A 64 8.55 8.01 -14.35
C THR A 64 7.98 9.36 -14.75
N GLY A 65 7.18 9.41 -15.82
CA GLY A 65 6.49 10.63 -16.23
C GLY A 65 5.53 11.13 -15.15
N ALA A 66 4.80 10.23 -14.49
CA ALA A 66 3.94 10.59 -13.35
C ALA A 66 4.73 11.25 -12.20
N MET A 67 5.92 10.72 -11.90
CA MET A 67 6.81 11.30 -10.89
C MET A 67 7.26 12.71 -11.28
N MET A 68 7.75 12.88 -12.52
CA MET A 68 8.25 14.18 -13.00
C MET A 68 7.15 15.26 -12.92
N HIS A 69 5.94 14.93 -13.35
CA HIS A 69 4.80 15.85 -13.26
C HIS A 69 4.41 16.18 -11.81
N ALA A 70 4.40 15.18 -10.92
CA ALA A 70 4.07 15.40 -9.51
C ALA A 70 5.14 16.23 -8.78
N LEU A 71 6.43 16.03 -9.09
CA LEU A 71 7.53 16.84 -8.57
C LEU A 71 7.52 18.26 -9.16
N GLY A 72 7.20 18.42 -10.45
CA GLY A 72 6.97 19.74 -11.06
C GLY A 72 5.77 20.47 -10.44
N ALA A 73 4.68 19.76 -10.14
CA ALA A 73 3.54 20.31 -9.41
C ALA A 73 3.94 20.77 -8.00
N LEU A 74 4.77 19.98 -7.31
CA LEU A 74 5.34 20.32 -6.00
C LEU A 74 6.25 21.55 -6.08
N HIS A 75 7.08 21.63 -7.12
CA HIS A 75 7.89 22.82 -7.38
C HIS A 75 7.02 24.06 -7.56
N CYS A 76 5.85 23.99 -8.21
CA CYS A 76 4.98 25.17 -8.35
C CYS A 76 4.45 25.72 -7.01
N ILE A 77 4.22 24.87 -6.01
CA ILE A 77 3.63 25.22 -4.71
C ILE A 77 4.64 25.40 -3.58
N ASP A 78 5.92 25.34 -3.89
CA ASP A 78 7.00 25.57 -2.94
C ASP A 78 7.30 27.08 -2.88
N PHE A 79 6.65 27.75 -1.93
CA PHE A 79 6.80 29.18 -1.70
C PHE A 79 8.00 29.47 -0.78
N SER A 80 8.72 30.56 -1.04
CA SER A 80 9.80 31.03 -0.16
C SER A 80 9.29 31.28 1.26
N HIS A 81 10.22 31.33 2.23
CA HIS A 81 9.85 31.58 3.61
C HIS A 81 9.22 32.98 3.78
N ALA A 82 9.79 34.02 3.17
CA ALA A 82 9.22 35.36 3.24
C ALA A 82 7.80 35.39 2.67
N ARG A 83 7.58 34.73 1.54
CA ARG A 83 6.25 34.67 0.93
C ARG A 83 5.24 33.90 1.77
N THR A 84 5.66 32.80 2.39
CA THR A 84 4.81 32.02 3.31
C THR A 84 4.37 32.84 4.53
N VAL A 85 5.23 33.73 5.04
CA VAL A 85 4.90 34.64 6.15
C VAL A 85 3.88 35.69 5.70
N SER A 86 3.97 36.17 4.45
CA SER A 86 3.03 37.14 3.88
C SER A 86 1.68 36.54 3.44
N CYS A 87 1.58 35.21 3.28
CA CYS A 87 0.33 34.56 2.93
C CYS A 87 -0.73 34.69 4.04
N THR A 88 -1.96 34.98 3.62
CA THR A 88 -3.14 34.90 4.47
C THR A 88 -3.43 33.46 4.89
N GLU A 89 -4.21 33.27 5.97
CA GLU A 89 -4.61 31.91 6.40
C GLU A 89 -5.45 31.18 5.33
N ALA A 90 -6.27 31.92 4.56
CA ALA A 90 -7.02 31.37 3.44
C ALA A 90 -6.11 30.86 2.31
N GLU A 91 -5.05 31.60 1.99
CA GLU A 91 -4.06 31.16 1.00
C GLU A 91 -3.26 29.96 1.50
N LYS A 92 -2.81 29.95 2.76
CA LYS A 92 -2.14 28.80 3.36
C LYS A 92 -3.02 27.55 3.29
N GLN A 93 -4.31 27.70 3.56
CA GLN A 93 -5.28 26.62 3.44
C GLN A 93 -5.39 26.11 2.00
N ARG A 94 -5.48 27.00 0.99
CA ARG A 94 -5.48 26.62 -0.43
C ARG A 94 -4.20 25.88 -0.85
N VAL A 95 -3.04 26.30 -0.33
CA VAL A 95 -1.77 25.60 -0.58
C VAL A 95 -1.80 24.20 0.01
N LEU A 96 -2.31 24.02 1.23
CA LEU A 96 -2.42 22.70 1.86
C LEU A 96 -3.38 21.79 1.09
N GLU A 97 -4.51 22.32 0.62
CA GLU A 97 -5.50 21.60 -0.20
C GLU A 97 -4.92 21.13 -1.54
N ALA A 98 -4.01 21.91 -2.14
CA ALA A 98 -3.27 21.51 -3.34
C ALA A 98 -2.14 20.50 -3.03
N LEU A 99 -1.38 20.74 -1.96
CA LEU A 99 -0.18 19.99 -1.58
C LEU A 99 -0.47 18.54 -1.16
N VAL A 100 -1.48 18.32 -0.32
CA VAL A 100 -1.74 16.99 0.26
C VAL A 100 -2.08 15.95 -0.82
N PRO A 101 -2.93 16.23 -1.83
CA PRO A 101 -3.12 15.33 -2.97
C PRO A 101 -1.83 15.02 -3.76
N ILE A 102 -0.95 16.00 -3.95
CA ILE A 102 0.33 15.81 -4.66
C ILE A 102 1.25 14.87 -3.87
N LEU A 103 1.39 15.08 -2.56
CA LEU A 103 2.16 14.20 -1.67
C LEU A 103 1.57 12.79 -1.63
N SER A 104 0.23 12.69 -1.64
CA SER A 104 -0.48 11.42 -1.81
C SER A 104 -0.02 10.72 -3.09
N ASN A 105 -0.08 11.41 -4.24
CA ASN A 105 0.31 10.86 -5.53
C ASN A 105 1.79 10.45 -5.59
N LEU A 106 2.70 11.29 -5.07
CA LEU A 106 4.13 10.96 -4.99
C LEU A 106 4.35 9.67 -4.19
N SER A 107 3.68 9.51 -3.04
CA SER A 107 3.81 8.31 -2.22
C SER A 107 3.46 7.03 -2.99
N ILE A 108 2.36 7.01 -3.75
CA ILE A 108 2.02 5.81 -4.54
C ILE A 108 2.92 5.63 -5.77
N VAL A 109 3.37 6.71 -6.41
CA VAL A 109 4.32 6.65 -7.53
C VAL A 109 5.65 6.03 -7.07
N PHE A 110 6.19 6.47 -5.93
CA PHE A 110 7.40 5.91 -5.34
C PHE A 110 7.24 4.42 -4.99
N LEU A 111 6.09 4.01 -4.41
CA LEU A 111 5.81 2.58 -4.17
C LEU A 111 5.83 1.74 -5.45
N LYS A 112 5.25 2.25 -6.54
CA LYS A 112 5.21 1.53 -7.82
C LYS A 112 6.59 1.42 -8.46
N ARG A 113 7.48 2.38 -8.18
CA ARG A 113 8.89 2.34 -8.59
C ARG A 113 9.79 1.50 -7.69
N GLY A 114 9.29 1.00 -6.56
CA GLY A 114 10.07 0.25 -5.58
C GLY A 114 10.87 1.13 -4.60
N ASP A 115 10.62 2.43 -4.57
CA ASP A 115 11.23 3.36 -3.63
C ASP A 115 10.37 3.50 -2.37
N ALA A 116 10.46 2.49 -1.51
CA ALA A 116 9.73 2.45 -0.25
C ALA A 116 10.09 3.63 0.67
N TYR A 117 11.35 4.08 0.63
CA TYR A 117 11.86 5.12 1.50
C TYR A 117 11.21 6.48 1.18
N ASN A 118 11.29 6.93 -0.07
CA ASN A 118 10.67 8.20 -0.46
C ASN A 118 9.14 8.13 -0.41
N SER A 119 8.54 6.95 -0.64
CA SER A 119 7.10 6.76 -0.41
C SER A 119 6.70 7.05 1.03
N ALA A 120 7.41 6.47 2.00
CA ALA A 120 7.11 6.65 3.41
C ALA A 120 7.28 8.13 3.82
N ARG A 121 8.35 8.78 3.36
CA ARG A 121 8.60 10.21 3.61
C ARG A 121 7.51 11.11 3.02
N ALA A 122 7.08 10.85 1.78
CA ALA A 122 6.00 11.60 1.14
C ALA A 122 4.69 11.44 1.92
N ALA A 123 4.42 10.22 2.41
CA ALA A 123 3.26 9.96 3.26
C ALA A 123 3.37 10.64 4.63
N ASP A 124 4.53 10.65 5.28
CA ASP A 124 4.78 11.32 6.55
C ASP A 124 4.50 12.83 6.46
N LEU A 125 5.12 13.49 5.47
CA LEU A 125 4.88 14.91 5.23
C LEU A 125 3.41 15.16 4.88
N GLY A 126 2.82 14.31 4.04
CA GLY A 126 1.40 14.42 3.68
C GLY A 126 0.47 14.32 4.89
N LEU A 127 0.76 13.42 5.83
CA LEU A 127 -0.03 13.25 7.06
C LEU A 127 0.11 14.44 8.01
N GLU A 128 1.33 14.98 8.15
CA GLU A 128 1.56 16.19 8.94
C GLU A 128 0.71 17.36 8.40
N ARG A 129 0.70 17.56 7.07
CA ARG A 129 -0.07 18.62 6.42
C ARG A 129 -1.58 18.35 6.43
N ALA A 130 -1.99 17.11 6.20
CA ALA A 130 -3.40 16.71 6.23
C ALA A 130 -4.03 16.89 7.62
N SER A 131 -3.25 16.86 8.71
CA SER A 131 -3.77 17.09 10.06
C SER A 131 -4.31 18.51 10.28
N ARG A 132 -3.94 19.45 9.40
CA ARG A 132 -4.39 20.85 9.40
C ARG A 132 -5.63 21.07 8.52
N LEU A 133 -5.99 20.07 7.70
CA LEU A 133 -7.20 20.09 6.88
C LEU A 133 -8.36 19.45 7.65
N SER A 134 -9.57 19.93 7.41
CA SER A 134 -10.80 19.37 7.96
C SER A 134 -11.75 18.91 6.86
N GLY A 135 -12.72 18.07 7.20
CA GLY A 135 -13.75 17.57 6.30
C GLY A 135 -13.47 16.20 5.69
N ALA A 136 -14.50 15.62 5.08
CA ALA A 136 -14.48 14.23 4.61
C ALA A 136 -13.40 13.95 3.55
N SER A 137 -13.10 14.93 2.68
CA SER A 137 -12.04 14.79 1.67
C SER A 137 -10.65 14.65 2.33
N ALA A 138 -10.40 15.39 3.40
CA ALA A 138 -9.16 15.32 4.16
C ALA A 138 -8.99 13.96 4.86
N GLU A 139 -10.07 13.41 5.43
CA GLU A 139 -10.05 12.06 6.03
C GLU A 139 -9.74 10.97 5.01
N GLN A 140 -10.34 11.05 3.82
CA GLN A 140 -10.04 10.12 2.71
C GLN A 140 -8.58 10.21 2.27
N LEU A 141 -8.02 11.42 2.17
CA LEU A 141 -6.61 11.63 1.84
C LEU A 141 -5.69 11.08 2.94
N ARG A 142 -6.02 11.34 4.22
CA ARG A 142 -5.30 10.80 5.39
C ARG A 142 -5.31 9.27 5.38
N ALA A 143 -6.44 8.66 5.06
CA ALA A 143 -6.57 7.21 4.97
C ALA A 143 -5.71 6.62 3.83
N LYS A 144 -5.68 7.28 2.66
CA LYS A 144 -4.80 6.90 1.53
C LYS A 144 -3.32 7.01 1.89
N LEU A 145 -2.92 8.09 2.56
CA LEU A 145 -1.54 8.31 3.00
C LEU A 145 -1.11 7.27 4.05
N LEU A 146 -1.94 7.00 5.06
CA LEU A 146 -1.70 5.93 6.04
C LEU A 146 -1.56 4.57 5.37
N PHE A 147 -2.45 4.25 4.44
CA PHE A 147 -2.38 3.00 3.68
C PHE A 147 -1.04 2.86 2.93
N ARG A 148 -0.63 3.90 2.19
CA ARG A 148 0.62 3.91 1.42
C ARG A 148 1.86 3.87 2.31
N ARG A 149 1.89 4.59 3.42
CA ARG A 149 2.96 4.51 4.42
C ARG A 149 3.06 3.09 5.01
N GLY A 150 1.91 2.48 5.32
CA GLY A 150 1.85 1.11 5.81
C GLY A 150 2.41 0.10 4.81
N LEU A 151 2.10 0.25 3.51
CA LEU A 151 2.69 -0.58 2.46
C LEU A 151 4.21 -0.39 2.34
N ALA A 152 4.68 0.86 2.38
CA ALA A 152 6.10 1.18 2.30
C ALA A 152 6.89 0.58 3.49
N ARG A 153 6.38 0.73 4.72
CA ARG A 153 6.94 0.09 5.92
C ARG A 153 6.92 -1.43 5.84
N GLY A 154 5.89 -2.01 5.21
CA GLY A 154 5.85 -3.43 4.90
C GLY A 154 6.98 -3.88 3.96
N GLN A 155 7.32 -3.09 2.94
CA GLN A 155 8.45 -3.37 2.03
C GLN A 155 9.81 -3.29 2.76
N THR A 156 9.96 -2.39 3.74
CA THR A 156 11.16 -2.29 4.59
C THR A 156 11.16 -3.24 5.80
N LYS A 157 10.19 -4.16 5.88
CA LYS A 157 10.01 -5.16 6.96
C LYS A 157 9.71 -4.57 8.35
N ASP A 158 9.30 -3.31 8.44
CA ASP A 158 8.77 -2.72 9.66
C ASP A 158 7.27 -3.04 9.83
N PHE A 159 6.98 -4.32 10.08
CA PHE A 159 5.60 -4.79 10.14
C PHE A 159 4.84 -4.30 11.38
N ALA A 160 5.55 -3.90 12.44
CA ALA A 160 4.92 -3.40 13.66
C ALA A 160 4.25 -2.05 13.41
N GLU A 161 4.99 -1.10 12.82
CA GLU A 161 4.47 0.21 12.44
C GLU A 161 3.54 0.14 11.23
N ALA A 162 3.85 -0.70 10.23
CA ALA A 162 2.94 -0.93 9.11
C ALA A 162 1.55 -1.37 9.57
N ARG A 163 1.47 -2.26 10.56
CA ARG A 163 0.20 -2.72 11.13
C ARG A 163 -0.57 -1.59 11.81
N LYS A 164 0.11 -0.66 12.50
CA LYS A 164 -0.54 0.49 13.14
C LYS A 164 -1.17 1.39 12.07
N ASP A 165 -0.42 1.71 11.02
CA ASP A 165 -0.89 2.55 9.92
C ASP A 165 -2.06 1.91 9.16
N LEU A 166 -1.94 0.63 8.81
CA LEU A 166 -2.99 -0.10 8.09
C LEU A 166 -4.26 -0.26 8.92
N ARG A 167 -4.15 -0.40 10.25
CA ARG A 167 -5.31 -0.43 11.14
C ARG A 167 -6.03 0.91 11.15
N GLU A 168 -5.29 2.01 11.21
CA GLU A 168 -5.88 3.34 11.20
C GLU A 168 -6.50 3.66 9.84
N ALA A 169 -5.84 3.29 8.74
CA ALA A 169 -6.42 3.38 7.39
C ALA A 169 -7.72 2.57 7.28
N ALA A 170 -7.79 1.37 7.88
CA ALA A 170 -9.00 0.54 7.86
C ALA A 170 -10.15 1.13 8.68
N ARG A 171 -9.86 1.95 9.71
CA ARG A 171 -10.89 2.67 10.46
C ARG A 171 -11.49 3.80 9.64
N LEU A 172 -10.65 4.53 8.89
CA LEU A 172 -11.09 5.66 8.06
C LEU A 172 -11.75 5.21 6.74
N MET A 173 -11.39 4.03 6.21
CA MET A 173 -11.96 3.45 4.98
C MET A 173 -12.36 1.97 5.19
N PRO A 174 -13.42 1.69 5.99
CA PRO A 174 -13.80 0.32 6.34
C PRO A 174 -14.22 -0.53 5.13
N ASP A 175 -14.79 0.10 4.11
CA ASP A 175 -15.29 -0.60 2.92
C ASP A 175 -14.16 -1.05 1.99
N SER A 176 -12.98 -0.42 2.09
CA SER A 176 -11.85 -0.72 1.21
C SER A 176 -11.34 -2.15 1.40
N ARG A 177 -11.63 -3.01 0.43
CA ARG A 177 -11.14 -4.40 0.39
C ARG A 177 -9.62 -4.46 0.34
N GLU A 178 -8.98 -3.51 -0.33
CA GLU A 178 -7.52 -3.46 -0.47
C GLU A 178 -6.84 -3.22 0.89
N VAL A 179 -7.32 -2.22 1.65
CA VAL A 179 -6.79 -1.90 2.99
C VAL A 179 -6.98 -3.09 3.93
N ARG A 180 -8.17 -3.72 3.93
CA ARG A 180 -8.43 -4.92 4.75
C ARG A 180 -7.49 -6.06 4.40
N ARG A 181 -7.29 -6.35 3.11
CA ARG A 181 -6.36 -7.40 2.65
C ARG A 181 -4.92 -7.11 3.08
N ALA A 182 -4.45 -5.87 2.92
CA ALA A 182 -3.11 -5.49 3.35
C ALA A 182 -2.93 -5.63 4.87
N LEU A 183 -3.93 -5.25 5.66
CA LEU A 183 -3.91 -5.41 7.11
C LEU A 183 -3.84 -6.88 7.53
N GLU A 184 -4.63 -7.77 6.92
CA GLU A 184 -4.56 -9.21 7.23
C GLU A 184 -3.21 -9.82 6.85
N ASN A 185 -2.69 -9.48 5.66
CA ASN A 185 -1.34 -9.90 5.26
C ASN A 185 -0.28 -9.43 6.27
N CYS A 186 -0.37 -8.17 6.71
CA CYS A 186 0.55 -7.63 7.70
C CYS A 186 0.42 -8.33 9.07
N LYS A 187 -0.80 -8.68 9.50
CA LYS A 187 -1.01 -9.45 10.74
C LYS A 187 -0.36 -10.82 10.67
N ALA A 188 -0.51 -11.53 9.55
CA ALA A 188 0.13 -12.83 9.34
C ALA A 188 1.66 -12.73 9.40
N LEU A 189 2.25 -11.70 8.77
CA LEU A 189 3.70 -11.45 8.81
C LEU A 189 4.22 -11.14 10.22
N VAL A 190 3.50 -10.31 11.00
CA VAL A 190 3.85 -10.02 12.40
C VAL A 190 3.80 -11.29 13.26
N GLN A 191 2.79 -12.14 13.07
CA GLN A 191 2.69 -13.41 13.79
C GLN A 191 3.83 -14.36 13.41
N GLY A 192 4.19 -14.42 12.12
CA GLY A 192 5.33 -15.20 11.62
C GLY A 192 6.66 -14.78 12.25
N GLN A 193 6.94 -13.47 12.32
CA GLN A 193 8.16 -12.96 12.96
C GLN A 193 8.24 -13.28 14.45
N LYS A 194 7.15 -13.10 15.19
CA LYS A 194 7.10 -13.46 16.62
C LYS A 194 7.38 -14.94 16.83
N GLY A 195 6.78 -15.80 16.00
CA GLY A 195 7.05 -17.24 16.04
C GLY A 195 8.53 -17.54 15.81
N GLN A 196 9.16 -16.94 14.78
CA GLN A 196 10.58 -17.17 14.49
C GLN A 196 11.51 -16.70 15.61
N ALA A 197 11.28 -15.51 16.17
CA ALA A 197 12.11 -14.97 17.25
C ALA A 197 11.97 -15.80 18.54
N ASP A 198 10.75 -16.14 18.95
CA ASP A 198 10.52 -17.04 20.09
C ASP A 198 11.20 -18.39 19.87
N ASP A 199 11.05 -18.97 18.68
CA ASP A 199 11.64 -20.26 18.33
C ASP A 199 13.17 -20.21 18.27
N GLN A 200 13.76 -19.05 17.96
CA GLN A 200 15.20 -18.87 17.91
C GLN A 200 15.82 -19.00 19.30
N TRP A 201 15.15 -18.54 20.36
CA TRP A 201 15.70 -18.50 21.72
C TRP A 201 15.16 -19.59 22.64
N ARG A 202 14.01 -20.19 22.30
CA ARG A 202 13.32 -21.17 23.15
C ARG A 202 14.11 -22.47 23.25
N GLY A 203 14.43 -22.87 24.47
CA GLY A 203 15.18 -24.10 24.77
C GLY A 203 16.70 -23.97 24.64
N LEU A 204 17.25 -22.88 24.08
CA LEU A 204 18.71 -22.71 24.01
C LEU A 204 19.37 -22.48 25.38
N LEU A 205 18.60 -22.01 26.37
CA LEU A 205 19.08 -21.81 27.75
C LEU A 205 18.91 -23.05 28.63
N THR A 206 18.06 -24.00 28.24
CA THR A 206 17.65 -25.14 29.09
C THR A 206 17.92 -26.51 28.46
N GLU A 207 18.10 -26.57 27.14
CA GLU A 207 18.29 -27.80 26.38
C GLU A 207 19.45 -27.67 25.40
N ALA A 208 19.93 -28.81 24.88
CA ALA A 208 20.94 -28.82 23.83
C ALA A 208 20.41 -28.11 22.56
N PRO A 209 21.21 -27.31 21.85
CA PRO A 209 20.76 -26.50 20.72
C PRO A 209 20.03 -27.28 19.62
N LYS A 210 20.41 -28.55 19.40
CA LYS A 210 19.79 -29.42 18.39
C LYS A 210 18.37 -29.87 18.80
N THR A 211 18.15 -30.20 20.08
CA THR A 211 16.84 -30.66 20.56
C THR A 211 15.84 -29.50 20.63
N ALA A 212 16.29 -28.33 21.09
CA ALA A 212 15.51 -27.11 21.14
C ALA A 212 14.96 -26.72 19.75
N ARG A 213 15.82 -26.76 18.72
CA ARG A 213 15.43 -26.46 17.32
C ARG A 213 14.43 -27.47 16.76
N LEU A 214 14.61 -28.76 17.04
CA LEU A 214 13.70 -29.83 16.61
C LEU A 214 12.32 -29.67 17.25
N GLN A 215 12.26 -29.45 18.57
CA GLN A 215 11.00 -29.22 19.28
C GLN A 215 10.28 -27.96 18.76
N ALA A 216 10.99 -26.85 18.53
CA ALA A 216 10.42 -25.64 17.98
C ALA A 216 9.81 -25.89 16.58
N ARG A 217 10.52 -26.64 15.72
CA ARG A 217 10.01 -27.02 14.38
C ARG A 217 8.77 -27.91 14.46
N ALA A 218 8.76 -28.91 15.33
CA ALA A 218 7.61 -29.79 15.53
C ALA A 218 6.38 -29.00 16.02
N ARG A 219 6.57 -28.09 16.97
CA ARG A 219 5.49 -27.22 17.47
C ARG A 219 4.97 -26.26 16.39
N ARG A 220 5.83 -25.72 15.51
CA ARG A 220 5.40 -24.92 14.34
C ARG A 220 4.51 -25.73 13.40
N CYS A 221 4.94 -26.94 13.06
CA CYS A 221 4.16 -27.85 12.24
C CYS A 221 2.79 -28.10 12.87
N TRP A 222 2.77 -28.38 14.17
CA TRP A 222 1.53 -28.65 14.92
C TRP A 222 0.60 -27.42 15.03
N ARG A 223 1.15 -26.22 15.26
CA ARG A 223 0.38 -24.97 15.23
C ARG A 223 -0.19 -24.69 13.84
N SER A 224 0.60 -24.86 12.79
CA SER A 224 0.15 -24.70 11.40
C SER A 224 -0.98 -25.67 11.07
N MET A 225 -0.86 -26.94 11.46
CA MET A 225 -1.95 -27.91 11.32
C MET A 225 -3.20 -27.50 12.11
N ARG A 226 -3.07 -27.01 13.35
CA ARG A 226 -4.23 -26.55 14.14
C ARG A 226 -4.91 -25.33 13.54
N CYS A 227 -4.15 -24.36 13.03
CA CYS A 227 -4.71 -23.20 12.33
C CYS A 227 -5.43 -23.64 11.04
N GLY A 228 -4.80 -24.49 10.23
CA GLY A 228 -5.43 -25.04 9.02
C GLY A 228 -6.70 -25.85 9.34
N ALA A 229 -6.69 -26.63 10.42
CA ALA A 229 -7.87 -27.35 10.89
C ALA A 229 -8.98 -26.41 11.37
N ALA A 230 -8.64 -25.31 12.05
CA ALA A 230 -9.60 -24.30 12.49
C ALA A 230 -10.22 -23.54 11.30
N GLU A 231 -9.43 -23.20 10.29
CA GLU A 231 -9.90 -22.60 9.03
C GLU A 231 -10.81 -23.56 8.27
N ALA A 232 -10.40 -24.82 8.09
CA ALA A 232 -11.23 -25.85 7.47
C ALA A 232 -12.55 -26.05 8.22
N HIS A 233 -12.51 -26.07 9.55
CA HIS A 233 -13.70 -26.14 10.39
C HIS A 233 -14.60 -24.90 10.25
N ALA A 234 -14.03 -23.70 10.11
CA ALA A 234 -14.79 -22.47 9.86
C ALA A 234 -15.50 -22.50 8.49
N VAL A 235 -14.82 -22.98 7.44
CA VAL A 235 -15.43 -23.20 6.11
C VAL A 235 -16.59 -24.19 6.20
N LEU A 236 -16.45 -25.25 7.00
CA LEU A 236 -17.49 -26.26 7.20
C LEU A 236 -18.70 -25.80 8.02
N ARG A 237 -18.63 -24.65 8.71
CA ARG A 237 -19.81 -24.07 9.39
C ARG A 237 -20.81 -23.47 8.40
N VAL A 238 -20.35 -23.01 7.23
CA VAL A 238 -21.22 -22.39 6.23
C VAL A 238 -21.83 -23.50 5.35
N PRO A 239 -23.15 -23.49 5.07
CA PRO A 239 -23.80 -24.51 4.24
C PRO A 239 -23.15 -24.69 2.86
N GLU A 240 -22.69 -23.60 2.25
CA GLU A 240 -21.97 -23.62 0.97
C GLU A 240 -20.63 -24.34 1.07
N GLY A 241 -19.89 -24.16 2.17
CA GLY A 241 -18.63 -24.85 2.42
C GLY A 241 -18.82 -26.36 2.59
N ARG A 242 -19.94 -26.80 3.20
CA ARG A 242 -20.29 -28.23 3.28
C ARG A 242 -20.58 -28.83 1.90
N LYS A 243 -21.29 -28.09 1.04
CA LYS A 243 -21.56 -28.53 -0.34
C LYS A 243 -20.26 -28.64 -1.14
N ALA A 244 -19.36 -27.66 -1.01
CA ALA A 244 -18.06 -27.68 -1.68
C ALA A 244 -17.19 -28.87 -1.22
N LEU A 245 -17.14 -29.15 0.09
CA LEU A 245 -16.41 -30.32 0.60
C LEU A 245 -17.07 -31.64 0.15
N ALA A 246 -18.40 -31.72 0.20
CA ALA A 246 -19.12 -32.91 -0.27
C ALA A 246 -18.87 -33.17 -1.75
N LEU A 247 -18.83 -32.12 -2.59
CA LEU A 247 -18.45 -32.22 -4.00
C LEU A 247 -16.99 -32.67 -4.19
N ALA A 248 -16.06 -32.16 -3.38
CA ALA A 248 -14.65 -32.55 -3.47
C ALA A 248 -14.41 -34.01 -3.05
N ILE A 249 -15.17 -34.53 -2.08
CA ILE A 249 -15.03 -35.91 -1.58
C ILE A 249 -15.85 -36.89 -2.44
N LEU A 250 -17.12 -36.58 -2.69
CA LEU A 250 -18.05 -37.48 -3.40
C LEU A 250 -17.90 -37.39 -4.91
N GLY A 251 -17.46 -36.26 -5.47
CA GLY A 251 -17.29 -36.08 -6.91
C GLY A 251 -16.41 -37.17 -7.55
N PRO A 252 -15.20 -37.43 -7.02
CA PRO A 252 -14.35 -38.51 -7.52
C PRO A 252 -14.95 -39.91 -7.36
N LEU A 253 -15.66 -40.17 -6.24
CA LEU A 253 -16.33 -41.46 -5.99
C LEU A 253 -17.47 -41.71 -6.98
N VAL A 254 -18.29 -40.70 -7.22
CA VAL A 254 -19.40 -40.75 -8.18
C VAL A 254 -18.87 -40.87 -9.61
N ALA A 255 -17.82 -40.12 -9.96
CA ALA A 255 -17.18 -40.21 -11.27
C ALA A 255 -16.57 -41.59 -11.55
N GLY A 256 -16.06 -42.29 -10.52
CA GLY A 256 -15.56 -43.67 -10.65
C GLY A 256 -16.67 -44.73 -10.70
N LEU A 257 -17.78 -44.53 -9.98
CA LEU A 257 -18.90 -45.48 -9.92
C LEU A 257 -19.81 -45.43 -11.15
N LEU A 258 -19.98 -44.25 -11.76
CA LEU A 258 -20.87 -44.05 -12.92
C LEU A 258 -20.55 -44.97 -14.11
N PRO A 259 -19.30 -45.08 -14.59
CA PRO A 259 -18.94 -46.00 -15.67
C PRO A 259 -19.19 -47.47 -15.31
N TRP A 260 -18.91 -47.85 -14.06
CA TRP A 260 -19.13 -49.20 -13.56
C TRP A 260 -20.63 -49.56 -13.54
N MET A 261 -21.48 -48.67 -13.00
CA MET A 261 -22.93 -48.88 -13.00
C MET A 261 -23.51 -48.90 -14.41
N ALA A 262 -23.06 -48.01 -15.30
CA ALA A 262 -23.47 -48.00 -16.70
C ALA A 262 -23.14 -49.32 -17.41
N SER A 263 -21.95 -49.88 -17.17
CA SER A 263 -21.55 -51.19 -17.72
C SER A 263 -22.42 -52.35 -17.23
N ARG A 264 -22.79 -52.35 -15.93
CA ARG A 264 -23.67 -53.36 -15.32
C ARG A 264 -25.09 -53.31 -15.87
N LEU A 265 -25.65 -52.10 -16.03
CA LEU A 265 -26.98 -51.91 -16.59
C LEU A 265 -27.05 -52.29 -18.06
N ALA A 266 -26.03 -51.93 -18.86
CA ALA A 266 -25.92 -52.35 -20.25
C ALA A 266 -25.89 -53.88 -20.39
N ALA A 267 -25.11 -54.57 -19.54
CA ALA A 267 -25.07 -56.03 -19.51
C ALA A 267 -26.42 -56.66 -19.13
N ALA A 268 -27.08 -56.15 -18.09
CA ALA A 268 -28.40 -56.64 -17.66
C ALA A 268 -29.48 -56.44 -18.74
N TYR A 269 -29.47 -55.29 -19.43
CA TYR A 269 -30.40 -55.01 -20.53
C TYR A 269 -30.19 -55.96 -21.71
N SER A 270 -28.92 -56.24 -22.07
CA SER A 270 -28.62 -57.20 -23.13
C SER A 270 -29.09 -58.62 -22.81
N ALA A 271 -29.00 -59.03 -21.54
CA ALA A 271 -29.46 -60.35 -21.08
C ALA A 271 -30.99 -60.49 -21.03
N TRP A 272 -31.73 -59.39 -20.89
CA TRP A 272 -33.20 -59.42 -20.90
C TRP A 272 -33.79 -59.47 -22.31
N ARG A 273 -33.04 -58.99 -23.32
CA ARG A 273 -33.52 -58.85 -24.71
C ARG A 273 -33.19 -60.05 -25.60
N GLY A 274 -32.24 -60.90 -25.19
CA GLY A 274 -31.86 -62.13 -25.89
C GLY A 274 -32.54 -63.34 -25.27
#